data_AF-A0A743CCG3-F1
#
_entry.id   AF-A0A743CCG3-F1
#
_cell.length_a   1.000
_cell.length_b   1.000
_cell.length_c   1.000
_cell.angle_alpha   90.00
_cell.angle_beta   90.00
_cell.angle_gamma   90.00
#
_symmetry.space_group_name_H-M   'P 1'
#
loop_
_entity.id
_entity.type
_entity.pdbx_description
1 polymer ?
#
loop_
_entity_poly.entity_id
_entity_poly.type
_entity_poly.pdbx_seq_one_letter_code
_entity_poly.pdbx_strand_id
1 'polypeptide(L)' 'MNISSQPQKVILPHVRRYTEEELSRLDPFVQALHHERREMLCRFKQTLEKAGLEYVEADHA' A
#
# COMPACT_ATOMS: atom_id res chain seq x y z
N MET A 1 -19.97 -5.90 -28.90
CA MET A 1 -19.76 -5.71 -27.45
C MET A 1 -18.51 -4.87 -27.28
N ASN A 2 -18.64 -3.58 -26.99
CA ASN A 2 -17.49 -2.73 -26.71
C ASN A 2 -16.99 -3.08 -25.31
N ILE A 3 -16.07 -4.03 -25.23
CA ILE A 3 -15.30 -4.26 -24.00
C ILE A 3 -14.44 -3.02 -23.87
N SER A 4 -14.87 -2.08 -23.03
CA SER A 4 -14.05 -0.96 -22.62
C SER A 4 -12.80 -1.53 -21.97
N SER A 5 -11.69 -1.54 -22.71
CA SER A 5 -10.35 -1.99 -22.30
C SER A 5 -9.73 -1.01 -21.30
N GLN A 6 -10.49 -0.53 -20.32
CA GLN A 6 -9.89 0.27 -19.27
C GLN A 6 -9.03 -0.66 -18.42
N PRO A 7 -7.73 -0.37 -18.24
CA PRO A 7 -6.89 -1.14 -17.34
C PRO A 7 -7.53 -1.12 -15.96
N GLN A 8 -7.85 -2.31 -15.44
CA GLN A 8 -8.51 -2.45 -14.15
C GLN A 8 -7.49 -2.10 -13.07
N LYS A 9 -7.54 -0.86 -12.59
CA LYS A 9 -6.63 -0.36 -11.55
C LYS A 9 -6.93 -1.04 -10.22
N VAL A 10 -5.92 -1.66 -9.63
CA VAL A 10 -6.02 -2.22 -8.28
C VAL A 10 -5.97 -1.08 -7.27
N ILE A 11 -6.95 -1.02 -6.36
CA ILE A 11 -6.96 -0.05 -5.27
C ILE A 11 -6.23 -0.66 -4.08
N LEU A 12 -5.11 -0.05 -3.70
CA LEU A 12 -4.31 -0.45 -2.56
C LEU A 12 -4.81 0.23 -1.28
N PRO A 13 -4.77 -0.47 -0.14
CA PRO A 13 -5.09 0.16 1.13
C PRO A 13 -4.08 1.27 1.42
N HIS A 14 -4.59 2.41 1.92
CA HIS A 14 -3.73 3.46 2.43
C HIS A 14 -2.96 2.95 3.66
N VAL A 15 -1.64 3.14 3.66
CA VAL A 15 -0.80 2.89 4.82
C VAL A 15 -0.03 4.18 5.12
N ARG A 16 -0.40 4.83 6.23
CA ARG A 16 0.20 6.10 6.66
C ARG A 16 1.72 5.97 6.74
N ARG A 17 2.40 6.99 6.23
CA ARG A 17 3.85 7.13 6.30
C ARG A 17 4.16 8.02 7.50
N TYR A 18 4.57 7.39 8.60
CA TYR A 18 5.06 8.10 9.76
C TYR A 18 6.51 8.55 9.51
N THR A 19 6.83 9.73 10.01
CA THR A 19 8.21 10.18 10.21
C THR A 19 8.89 9.34 11.29
N GLU A 20 10.22 9.36 11.34
CA GLU A 20 10.98 8.64 12.38
C GLU A 20 10.61 9.13 13.79
N GLU A 21 10.35 10.44 13.94
CA GLU A 21 9.90 11.03 15.20
C GLU A 21 8.51 10.52 15.59
N GLU A 22 7.55 10.45 14.67
CA GLU A 22 6.23 9.87 14.93
C GLU A 22 6.33 8.39 15.31
N LEU A 23 7.17 7.60 14.61
CA LEU A 23 7.39 6.19 14.91
C LEU A 23 7.96 5.98 16.31
N SER A 24 8.92 6.81 16.73
CA SER A 24 9.56 6.70 18.05
C SER A 24 8.60 6.89 19.22
N ARG A 25 7.47 7.57 18.99
CA ARG A 25 6.43 7.84 19.99
C ARG A 25 5.37 6.74 20.06
N LEU A 26 5.36 5.81 19.10
CA LEU A 26 4.43 4.69 19.09
C LEU A 26 4.86 3.62 20.09
N ASP A 27 3.88 2.92 20.65
CA ASP A 27 4.13 1.70 21.40
C ASP A 27 4.89 0.67 20.53
N PRO A 28 5.85 -0.09 21.09
CA PRO A 28 6.65 -1.06 20.32
C PRO A 28 5.83 -2.08 19.53
N PHE A 29 4.68 -2.52 20.05
CA PHE A 29 3.79 -3.43 19.31
C PHE A 29 3.19 -2.73 18.08
N VAL A 30 2.80 -1.45 18.22
CA VAL A 30 2.27 -0.66 17.12
C VAL A 30 3.34 -0.38 16.07
N GLN A 31 4.60 -0.15 16.49
CA GLN A 31 5.73 -0.02 15.57
C GLN A 31 5.93 -1.30 14.74
N ALA A 32 5.94 -2.46 15.40
CA ALA A 32 6.09 -3.75 14.73
C ALA A 32 4.94 -3.99 13.73
N LEU A 33 3.69 -3.74 14.13
CA LEU A 33 2.53 -3.88 13.26
C LEU A 33 2.57 -2.93 12.05
N HIS A 34 3.01 -1.67 12.26
CA HIS A 34 3.20 -0.72 11.17
C HIS A 34 4.25 -1.20 10.17
N HIS A 35 5.38 -1.70 10.68
CA HIS A 35 6.45 -2.25 9.85
C HIS A 35 5.96 -3.44 9.01
N GLU A 36 5.32 -4.44 9.63
CA GLU A 36 4.78 -5.61 8.92
C GLU A 36 3.78 -5.21 7.82
N ARG A 37 2.87 -4.27 8.13
CA ARG A 37 1.88 -3.79 7.16
C ARG A 37 2.53 -3.08 5.96
N ARG A 38 3.60 -2.31 6.22
CA ARG A 38 4.40 -1.63 5.18
C ARG A 38 5.13 -2.63 4.29
N GLU A 39 5.76 -3.64 4.89
CA GLU A 39 6.46 -4.69 4.14
C GLU A 39 5.51 -5.48 3.25
N MET A 40 4.35 -5.89 3.79
CA MET A 40 3.33 -6.61 3.03
C MET A 40 2.85 -5.79 1.83
N LEU A 41 2.54 -4.50 2.04
CA LEU A 41 2.13 -3.61 0.96
C LEU A 41 3.22 -3.46 -0.11
N CYS A 42 4.49 -3.38 0.31
CA CYS A 42 5.62 -3.30 -0.61
C CYS A 42 5.73 -4.55 -1.49
N ARG A 43 5.67 -5.75 -0.89
CA ARG A 43 5.70 -7.03 -1.63
C ARG A 43 4.52 -7.16 -2.59
N PHE A 44 3.35 -6.68 -2.18
CA PHE A 44 2.17 -6.70 -3.04
C PHE A 44 2.34 -5.78 -4.25
N LYS A 45 2.83 -4.55 -4.06
CA LYS A 45 3.17 -3.62 -5.16
C LYS A 45 4.16 -4.22 -6.15
N GLN A 46 5.24 -4.81 -5.65
CA GLN A 46 6.22 -5.51 -6.51
C GLN A 46 5.60 -6.65 -7.31
N THR A 47 4.60 -7.33 -6.76
CA THR A 47 3.88 -8.41 -7.45
C THR A 47 2.99 -7.85 -8.56
N LEU A 48 2.30 -6.74 -8.32
CA LEU A 48 1.51 -6.03 -9.33
C LEU A 48 2.39 -5.49 -10.47
N GLU A 49 3.55 -4.92 -10.13
CA GLU A 49 4.53 -4.43 -11.12
C GLU A 49 5.03 -5.57 -12.01
N LYS A 50 5.38 -6.72 -11.42
CA LYS A 50 5.77 -7.92 -12.19
C LYS A 50 4.65 -8.47 -13.08
N ALA A 51 3.40 -8.29 -12.67
CA ALA A 51 2.23 -8.70 -13.44
C ALA A 51 1.80 -7.66 -14.49
N GLY A 52 2.45 -6.48 -14.55
CA GLY A 52 2.07 -5.39 -15.45
C GLY A 52 0.72 -4.74 -15.09
N LEU A 53 0.30 -4.84 -13.82
CA LEU A 53 -0.96 -4.30 -13.34
C LEU A 53 -0.78 -2.90 -12.77
N GLU A 54 -1.59 -1.95 -13.24
CA GLU A 54 -1.67 -0.61 -12.66
C GLU A 54 -2.37 -0.64 -11.30
N TYR A 55 -1.90 0.21 -10.38
CA TYR A 55 -2.49 0.36 -9.06
C TYR A 55 -2.49 1.81 -8.58
N VAL A 56 -3.40 2.12 -7.66
CA VAL A 56 -3.50 3.42 -6.99
C VAL A 56 -3.63 3.19 -5.49
N GLU A 57 -3.00 4.03 -4.68
CA GLU A 57 -3.24 4.03 -3.23
C GLU A 57 -4.59 4.71 -2.97
N ALA A 58 -5.40 4.15 -2.06
CA ALA A 58 -6.63 4.78 -1.61
C ALA A 58 -6.31 6.14 -0.95
N ASP A 59 -7.15 7.13 -1.22
CA ASP A 59 -7.08 8.41 -0.51
C ASP A 59 -7.48 8.21 0.95
N HIS A 60 -6.72 8.84 1.85
CA HIS A 60 -7.14 9.00 3.23
C HIS A 60 -8.08 10.21 3.27
N ALA A 61 -9.39 9.97 3.32
CA ALA A 61 -10.39 11.01 3.60
C ALA A 61 -10.24 11.57 5.01
#